data_AF-A0A828Y065-F1
#
_entry.id   AF-A0A828Y065-F1
#
_cell.length_a   1.000
_cell.length_b   1.000
_cell.length_c   1.000
_cell.angle_alpha   90.00
_cell.angle_beta   90.00
_cell.angle_gamma   90.00
#
_symmetry.space_group_name_H-M   'P 1'
#
loop_
_entity.id
_entity.type
_entity.pdbx_description
1 polymer ?
#
loop_
_entity_poly.entity_id
_entity_poly.type
_entity_poly.pdbx_seq_one_letter_code
_entity_poly.pdbx_strand_id
1 'polypeptide(L)'
;MCYYITATIPNHINLIKTSEILENHNLRFEEIINPSILNQTSNLYFYFRPTTGICDCETILGSKINSHQSTISKLEKKGWSKTKINRWLSEKVRYELKQKSNSEVLKKSNLLETEFWHQLILEFFSMNLCNEFGLLIHWYEGPLEEEFKLKSILKINSNHLPNSFFEEMENDILYLFQK
;
A
#
# COMPACT_ATOMS: atom_id res chain seq x y z
N MET A 1 -7.93 -2.62 -13.72
CA MET A 1 -6.60 -2.61 -13.09
C MET A 1 -6.52 -1.48 -12.08
N CYS A 2 -6.00 -1.74 -10.89
CA CYS A 2 -5.90 -0.75 -9.81
C CYS A 2 -4.72 -1.06 -8.88
N TYR A 3 -4.15 -0.04 -8.24
CA TYR A 3 -3.27 -0.24 -7.10
C TYR A 3 -4.07 -0.60 -5.85
N TYR A 4 -3.53 -1.53 -5.10
CA TYR A 4 -3.99 -1.83 -3.75
C TYR A 4 -2.80 -1.90 -2.80
N ILE A 5 -2.99 -1.29 -1.63
CA ILE A 5 -2.10 -1.45 -0.48
C ILE A 5 -2.63 -2.63 0.31
N THR A 6 -1.74 -3.57 0.56
CA THR A 6 -2.01 -4.76 1.36
C THR A 6 -0.97 -4.86 2.47
N ALA A 7 -1.34 -5.54 3.54
CA ALA A 7 -0.52 -5.64 4.73
C ALA A 7 -0.41 -7.09 5.20
N THR A 8 0.66 -7.36 5.95
CA THR A 8 0.84 -8.66 6.62
C THR A 8 1.14 -8.49 8.08
N ILE A 9 0.64 -9.40 8.90
CA ILE A 9 0.95 -9.48 10.34
C ILE A 9 1.10 -10.95 10.76
N PRO A 10 1.91 -11.28 11.76
CA PRO A 10 2.12 -12.67 12.16
C PRO A 10 0.80 -13.38 12.50
N ASN A 11 0.64 -14.63 12.09
CA ASN A 11 -0.63 -15.36 12.15
C ASN A 11 -1.09 -15.79 13.57
N HIS A 12 -0.31 -15.49 14.60
CA HIS A 12 -0.58 -15.86 16.00
C HIS A 12 -1.08 -14.68 16.85
N ILE A 13 -1.28 -13.51 16.24
CA ILE A 13 -1.65 -12.30 16.97
C ILE A 13 -3.15 -12.27 17.31
N ASN A 14 -3.53 -11.33 18.20
CA ASN A 14 -4.93 -11.11 18.55
C ASN A 14 -5.65 -10.27 17.48
N LEU A 15 -6.53 -10.91 16.70
CA LEU A 15 -7.30 -10.25 15.64
C LEU A 15 -8.32 -9.24 16.15
N ILE A 16 -8.89 -9.41 17.35
CA ILE A 16 -9.83 -8.43 17.92
C ILE A 16 -9.11 -7.11 18.16
N LYS A 17 -7.94 -7.15 18.82
CA LYS A 17 -7.10 -5.96 19.02
C LYS A 17 -6.59 -5.35 17.72
N THR A 18 -6.29 -6.21 16.74
CA THR A 18 -5.89 -5.76 15.40
C THR A 18 -6.98 -4.92 14.77
N SER A 19 -8.22 -5.42 14.78
CA SER A 19 -9.37 -4.69 14.26
C SER A 19 -9.61 -3.40 15.02
N GLU A 20 -9.51 -3.39 16.36
CA GLU A 20 -9.65 -2.17 17.18
C GLU A 20 -8.65 -1.08 16.77
N ILE A 21 -7.35 -1.42 16.61
CA ILE A 21 -6.33 -0.46 16.15
C ILE A 21 -6.67 0.05 14.76
N LEU A 22 -6.98 -0.84 13.81
CA LEU A 22 -7.30 -0.44 12.44
C LEU A 22 -8.54 0.47 12.38
N GLU A 23 -9.59 0.14 13.14
CA GLU A 23 -10.82 0.93 13.20
C GLU A 23 -10.60 2.33 13.77
N ASN A 24 -9.71 2.49 14.76
CA ASN A 24 -9.30 3.80 15.28
C ASN A 24 -8.68 4.69 14.18
N HIS A 25 -8.11 4.08 13.14
CA HIS A 25 -7.55 4.73 11.96
C HIS A 25 -8.48 4.75 10.75
N ASN A 26 -9.74 4.35 10.88
CA ASN A 26 -10.72 4.16 9.79
C ASN A 26 -10.28 3.13 8.72
N LEU A 27 -9.41 2.22 9.12
CA LEU A 27 -9.02 1.04 8.36
C LEU A 27 -9.87 -0.16 8.80
N ARG A 28 -9.72 -1.28 8.09
CA ARG A 28 -10.38 -2.55 8.43
C ARG A 28 -9.43 -3.72 8.28
N PHE A 29 -9.68 -4.79 9.01
CA PHE A 29 -9.05 -6.07 8.74
C PHE A 29 -9.93 -6.86 7.75
N GLU A 30 -9.56 -6.87 6.48
CA GLU A 30 -10.19 -7.71 5.45
C GLU A 30 -9.17 -8.75 4.98
N GLU A 31 -9.22 -9.95 5.56
CA GLU A 31 -8.29 -11.03 5.22
C GLU A 31 -8.43 -11.42 3.73
N ILE A 32 -7.28 -11.57 3.08
CA ILE A 32 -7.17 -12.04 1.71
C ILE A 32 -6.53 -13.42 1.73
N ILE A 33 -7.28 -14.44 1.31
CA ILE A 33 -6.73 -15.78 1.13
C ILE A 33 -6.10 -15.86 -0.26
N ASN A 34 -4.83 -15.44 -0.37
CA ASN A 34 -4.04 -15.51 -1.60
C ASN A 34 -2.97 -16.61 -1.49
N PRO A 35 -3.17 -17.81 -2.08
CA PRO A 35 -2.20 -18.92 -1.99
C PRO A 35 -0.81 -18.55 -2.49
N SER A 36 -0.69 -17.69 -3.50
CA SER A 36 0.61 -17.26 -4.02
C SER A 36 1.42 -16.52 -2.96
N ILE A 37 0.80 -15.57 -2.25
CA ILE A 37 1.46 -14.77 -1.21
C ILE A 37 1.70 -15.58 0.05
N LEU A 38 0.73 -16.40 0.46
CA LEU A 38 0.86 -17.27 1.62
C LEU A 38 2.04 -18.25 1.46
N ASN A 39 2.19 -18.87 0.28
CA ASN A 39 3.32 -19.76 -0.02
C ASN A 39 4.68 -19.02 0.03
N GLN A 40 4.73 -17.79 -0.49
CA GLN A 40 5.96 -16.97 -0.49
C GLN A 40 6.32 -16.44 0.91
N THR A 41 5.36 -16.38 1.83
CA THR A 41 5.54 -15.92 3.22
C THR A 41 5.52 -17.07 4.24
N SER A 42 5.68 -18.32 3.78
CA SER A 42 5.72 -19.53 4.61
C SER A 42 4.47 -19.77 5.47
N ASN A 43 3.31 -19.22 5.08
CA ASN A 43 2.05 -19.25 5.84
C ASN A 43 2.16 -18.71 7.27
N LEU A 44 3.20 -17.94 7.59
CA LEU A 44 3.45 -17.39 8.94
C LEU A 44 2.70 -16.08 9.20
N TYR A 45 2.03 -15.55 8.19
CA TYR A 45 1.40 -14.23 8.24
C TYR A 45 -0.05 -14.30 7.75
N PHE A 46 -0.92 -13.54 8.41
CA PHE A 46 -2.15 -13.09 7.79
C PHE A 46 -1.80 -12.08 6.70
N TYR A 47 -2.48 -12.19 5.56
CA TYR A 47 -2.43 -11.21 4.47
C TYR A 47 -3.79 -10.55 4.38
N PHE A 48 -3.85 -9.23 4.39
CA PHE A 48 -5.12 -8.51 4.47
C PHE A 48 -5.06 -7.17 3.76
N ARG A 49 -6.24 -6.67 3.43
CA ARG A 49 -6.44 -5.32 2.93
C ARG A 49 -6.81 -4.38 4.07
N PRO A 50 -5.96 -3.41 4.43
CA PRO A 50 -6.28 -2.42 5.45
C PRO A 50 -7.26 -1.33 4.98
N THR A 51 -7.24 -0.98 3.69
CA THR A 51 -7.93 0.20 3.16
C THR A 51 -9.41 -0.06 2.85
N THR A 52 -10.26 0.91 3.15
CA THR A 52 -11.72 0.81 2.98
C THR A 52 -12.25 1.39 1.67
N GLY A 53 -11.38 2.01 0.86
CA GLY A 53 -11.73 2.61 -0.43
C GLY A 53 -12.02 1.57 -1.52
N ILE A 54 -12.27 2.03 -2.75
CA ILE A 54 -12.42 1.14 -3.93
C ILE A 54 -11.04 0.66 -4.43
N CYS A 55 -10.01 1.49 -4.30
CA CYS A 55 -8.62 1.21 -4.65
C CYS A 55 -7.70 2.25 -3.97
N ASP A 56 -6.40 2.03 -4.08
CA ASP A 56 -5.35 2.91 -3.57
C ASP A 56 -4.58 3.61 -4.70
N CYS A 57 -5.15 3.75 -5.90
CA CYS A 57 -4.52 4.42 -7.06
C CYS A 57 -4.13 5.89 -6.82
N GLU A 58 -4.58 6.50 -5.73
CA GLU A 58 -4.19 7.86 -5.37
C GLU A 58 -3.09 7.93 -4.33
N THR A 59 -2.63 6.79 -3.79
CA THR A 59 -1.63 6.75 -2.73
C THR A 59 -0.33 7.44 -3.13
N ILE A 60 0.30 8.10 -2.17
CA ILE A 60 1.66 8.61 -2.33
C ILE A 60 2.73 7.52 -2.11
N LEU A 61 2.33 6.36 -1.59
CA LEU A 61 3.24 5.23 -1.43
C LEU A 61 3.79 4.80 -2.79
N GLY A 62 5.11 4.70 -2.89
CA GLY A 62 5.80 4.38 -4.14
C GLY A 62 5.60 5.40 -5.28
N SER A 63 5.10 6.59 -4.99
CA SER A 63 4.80 7.60 -6.00
C SER A 63 6.02 8.09 -6.79
N LYS A 64 7.23 8.03 -6.23
CA LYS A 64 8.46 8.38 -6.97
C LYS A 64 8.84 7.36 -8.04
N ILE A 65 8.45 6.11 -7.85
CA ILE A 65 8.85 4.99 -8.72
C ILE A 65 7.72 4.61 -9.69
N ASN A 66 6.46 4.74 -9.25
CA ASN A 66 5.29 4.18 -9.92
C ASN A 66 4.30 5.24 -10.49
N SER A 67 4.77 6.47 -10.69
CA SER A 67 3.94 7.65 -11.03
C SER A 67 3.06 7.50 -12.27
N HIS A 68 3.46 6.65 -13.21
CA HIS A 68 2.78 6.51 -14.50
C HIS A 68 1.52 5.61 -14.42
N GLN A 69 1.57 4.47 -13.73
CA GLN A 69 0.41 3.55 -13.68
C GLN A 69 -0.76 4.10 -12.87
N SER A 70 -0.50 4.81 -11.77
CA SER A 70 -1.55 5.39 -10.91
C SER A 70 -2.39 6.41 -11.68
N THR A 71 -1.71 7.20 -12.51
CA THR A 71 -2.33 8.21 -13.35
C THR A 71 -3.14 7.61 -14.50
N ILE A 72 -2.68 6.50 -15.08
CA ILE A 72 -3.43 5.75 -16.10
C ILE A 72 -4.78 5.30 -15.55
N SER A 73 -4.80 4.70 -14.35
CA SER A 73 -6.05 4.25 -13.70
C SER A 73 -7.05 5.40 -13.49
N LYS A 74 -6.56 6.58 -13.07
CA LYS A 74 -7.44 7.76 -12.89
C LYS A 74 -8.12 8.19 -14.18
N LEU A 75 -7.43 8.10 -15.31
CA LEU A 75 -8.00 8.48 -16.61
C LEU A 75 -8.97 7.43 -17.11
N GLU A 76 -8.68 6.14 -16.93
CA GLU A 76 -9.60 5.05 -17.25
C GLU A 76 -10.92 5.19 -16.46
N LYS A 77 -10.85 5.48 -15.15
CA LYS A 77 -12.04 5.70 -14.31
C LYS A 77 -12.86 6.92 -14.73
N LYS A 78 -12.22 7.92 -15.34
CA LYS A 78 -12.90 9.07 -15.94
C LYS A 78 -13.49 8.77 -17.34
N GLY A 79 -13.47 7.51 -17.76
CA GLY A 79 -14.01 7.06 -19.04
C GLY A 79 -13.13 7.38 -20.24
N TRP A 80 -11.83 7.65 -20.04
CA TRP A 80 -10.94 7.93 -21.15
C TRP A 80 -10.60 6.65 -21.93
N SER A 81 -10.61 6.75 -23.26
CA SER A 81 -10.17 5.64 -24.11
C SER A 81 -8.65 5.45 -24.03
N LYS A 82 -8.17 4.21 -24.23
CA LYS A 82 -6.73 3.89 -24.23
C LYS A 82 -5.91 4.80 -25.15
N THR A 83 -6.43 5.16 -26.32
CA THR A 83 -5.78 6.09 -27.26
C THR A 83 -5.62 7.49 -26.67
N LYS A 84 -6.62 7.98 -25.92
CA LYS A 84 -6.60 9.28 -25.27
C LYS A 84 -5.63 9.30 -24.08
N ILE A 85 -5.53 8.19 -23.34
CA ILE A 85 -4.58 7.99 -22.25
C ILE A 85 -3.14 7.98 -22.79
N ASN A 86 -2.86 7.23 -23.85
CA ASN A 86 -1.53 7.18 -24.46
C ASN A 86 -1.07 8.53 -25.01
N ARG A 87 -1.98 9.26 -25.66
CA ARG A 87 -1.71 10.64 -26.08
C ARG A 87 -1.42 11.55 -24.89
N TRP A 88 -2.23 11.47 -23.84
CA TRP A 88 -2.03 12.27 -22.64
C TRP A 88 -0.72 11.95 -21.92
N LEU A 89 -0.33 10.68 -21.80
CA LEU A 89 0.98 10.27 -21.26
C LEU A 89 2.12 10.91 -22.06
N SER A 90 2.04 10.89 -23.40
CA SER A 90 3.05 11.51 -24.28
C SER A 90 3.14 13.03 -24.12
N GLU A 91 2.05 13.68 -23.72
CA GLU A 91 1.97 15.11 -23.43
C GLU A 91 2.44 15.44 -21.99
N LYS A 92 2.13 14.57 -21.01
CA LYS A 92 2.41 14.78 -19.57
C LYS A 92 3.88 14.55 -19.19
N VAL A 93 4.60 13.65 -19.88
CA VAL A 93 6.07 13.49 -19.75
C VAL A 93 6.82 14.81 -19.96
N ARG A 94 6.22 15.77 -20.70
CA ARG A 94 6.80 17.11 -20.90
C ARG A 94 6.49 18.11 -19.78
N TYR A 95 5.53 17.80 -18.90
CA TYR A 95 4.94 18.76 -17.95
C TYR A 95 5.20 18.42 -16.47
N GLU A 96 5.58 17.19 -16.14
CA GLU A 96 5.73 16.70 -14.75
C GLU A 96 6.97 17.20 -13.98
N LEU A 97 7.76 18.12 -14.52
CA LEU A 97 8.78 18.83 -13.75
C LEU A 97 8.21 19.81 -12.71
N LYS A 98 6.88 19.97 -12.62
CA LYS A 98 6.23 20.87 -11.64
C LYS A 98 4.87 20.32 -11.19
N GLN A 99 4.83 19.87 -9.94
CA GLN A 99 3.70 19.86 -8.98
C GLN A 99 3.21 18.50 -8.48
N LYS A 100 3.10 18.43 -7.14
CA LYS A 100 2.57 17.36 -6.28
C LYS A 100 1.04 17.44 -6.20
N SER A 101 0.35 16.31 -5.98
CA SER A 101 -1.08 16.31 -5.65
C SER A 101 -1.47 15.25 -4.62
N ASN A 102 -2.36 15.67 -3.72
CA ASN A 102 -2.94 15.01 -2.55
C ASN A 102 -3.86 13.81 -2.86
N SER A 103 -3.92 12.85 -1.94
CA SER A 103 -4.82 11.69 -1.90
C SER A 103 -5.96 11.90 -0.88
N GLU A 104 -7.17 11.41 -1.19
CA GLU A 104 -8.40 11.66 -0.42
C GLU A 104 -8.59 10.80 0.85
N VAL A 105 -7.64 9.93 1.18
CA VAL A 105 -7.69 9.08 2.40
C VAL A 105 -7.60 9.92 3.69
N LEU A 106 -7.25 11.19 3.57
CA LEU A 106 -6.70 12.03 4.64
C LEU A 106 -7.57 13.20 5.10
N LYS A 107 -8.89 13.16 4.90
CA LYS A 107 -9.75 14.29 5.31
C LYS A 107 -9.95 14.42 6.84
N LYS A 108 -9.30 13.61 7.69
CA LYS A 108 -9.47 13.68 9.16
C LYS A 108 -8.18 13.60 9.99
N SER A 109 -7.10 12.98 9.52
CA SER A 109 -5.77 13.14 10.12
C SER A 109 -5.07 14.30 9.41
N ASN A 110 -4.55 15.29 10.15
CA ASN A 110 -3.79 16.41 9.54
C ASN A 110 -2.37 15.97 9.09
N LEU A 111 -2.15 14.67 8.88
CA LEU A 111 -0.83 14.08 8.64
C LEU A 111 -0.56 13.91 7.15
N LEU A 112 0.71 13.78 6.78
CA LEU A 112 1.03 13.26 5.45
C LEU A 112 0.74 11.73 5.43
N GLU A 113 0.36 11.18 4.28
CA GLU A 113 0.03 9.73 4.17
C GLU A 113 1.25 8.86 4.55
N THR A 114 2.47 9.31 4.28
CA THR A 114 3.71 8.65 4.71
C THR A 114 3.85 8.61 6.23
N GLU A 115 3.49 9.70 6.91
CA GLU A 115 3.51 9.79 8.38
C GLU A 115 2.43 8.91 8.99
N PHE A 116 1.25 8.86 8.36
CA PHE A 116 0.15 7.98 8.77
C PHE A 116 0.58 6.51 8.80
N TRP A 117 1.16 6.00 7.70
CA TRP A 117 1.61 4.62 7.64
C TRP A 117 2.72 4.31 8.66
N HIS A 118 3.65 5.24 8.86
CA HIS A 118 4.69 5.08 9.88
C HIS A 118 4.10 5.01 11.29
N GLN A 119 3.18 5.91 11.64
CA GLN A 119 2.53 5.92 12.95
C GLN A 119 1.70 4.66 13.19
N LEU A 120 0.96 4.20 12.19
CA LEU A 120 0.20 2.96 12.29
C LEU A 120 1.11 1.77 12.62
N ILE A 121 2.24 1.63 11.92
CA ILE A 121 3.21 0.55 12.17
C ILE A 121 3.77 0.65 13.61
N LEU A 122 4.14 1.86 14.05
CA LEU A 122 4.65 2.07 15.40
C LEU A 122 3.59 1.79 16.48
N GLU A 123 2.30 2.03 16.20
CA GLU A 123 1.22 1.72 17.12
C GLU A 123 1.11 0.21 17.37
N PHE A 124 1.16 -0.60 16.32
CA PHE A 124 1.20 -2.07 16.42
C PHE A 124 2.36 -2.55 17.33
N PHE A 125 3.53 -1.91 17.23
CA PHE A 125 4.71 -2.27 18.02
C PHE A 125 4.68 -1.75 19.46
N SER A 126 4.12 -0.56 19.67
CA SER A 126 3.99 0.06 21.00
C SER A 126 2.95 -0.65 21.87
N MET A 127 1.87 -1.16 21.25
CA MET A 127 0.86 -1.99 21.92
C MET A 127 1.33 -3.44 22.14
N ASN A 128 2.57 -3.77 21.75
CA ASN A 128 3.14 -5.12 21.77
C ASN A 128 2.22 -6.16 21.10
N LEU A 129 1.49 -5.76 20.05
CA LEU A 129 0.58 -6.65 19.35
C LEU A 129 1.34 -7.60 18.42
N CYS A 130 2.39 -7.09 17.77
CA CYS A 130 3.33 -7.86 16.98
C CYS A 130 4.72 -7.23 17.02
N ASN A 131 5.72 -7.99 16.59
CA ASN A 131 7.09 -7.49 16.39
C ASN A 131 7.40 -7.24 14.91
N GLU A 132 6.48 -7.61 14.03
CA GLU A 132 6.62 -7.49 12.58
C GLU A 132 5.31 -7.01 11.96
N PHE A 133 5.41 -6.08 11.02
CA PHE A 133 4.29 -5.58 10.22
C PHE A 133 4.76 -5.44 8.78
N GLY A 134 4.03 -6.00 7.82
CA GLY A 134 4.37 -5.92 6.42
C GLY A 134 3.49 -4.95 5.65
N LEU A 135 4.08 -4.27 4.67
CA LEU A 135 3.36 -3.41 3.74
C LEU A 135 3.79 -3.75 2.31
N LEU A 136 2.82 -3.87 1.41
CA LEU A 136 2.99 -4.23 0.01
C LEU A 136 2.09 -3.38 -0.86
N ILE A 137 2.64 -2.89 -1.97
CA ILE A 137 1.91 -2.23 -3.05
C ILE A 137 1.97 -3.15 -4.25
N HIS A 138 0.81 -3.47 -4.82
CA HIS A 138 0.74 -4.26 -6.04
C HIS A 138 -0.28 -3.64 -7.01
N TRP A 139 0.04 -3.72 -8.30
CA TRP A 139 -0.85 -3.31 -9.38
C TRP A 139 -1.67 -4.52 -9.81
N TYR A 140 -2.94 -4.53 -9.42
CA TYR A 140 -3.79 -5.67 -9.68
C TYR A 140 -4.47 -5.58 -11.04
N GLU A 141 -4.42 -6.65 -11.83
CA GLU A 141 -5.16 -6.75 -13.09
C GLU A 141 -6.56 -7.35 -12.91
N GLY A 142 -6.70 -8.24 -11.94
CA GLY A 142 -7.92 -8.93 -11.57
C GLY A 142 -8.27 -8.78 -10.06
N PRO A 143 -8.79 -9.84 -9.43
CA PRO A 143 -9.16 -9.82 -8.01
C PRO A 143 -7.92 -9.84 -7.10
N LEU A 144 -8.10 -9.57 -5.80
CA LEU A 144 -6.99 -9.49 -4.83
C LEU A 144 -6.33 -10.85 -4.57
N GLU A 145 -7.00 -11.93 -4.93
CA GLU A 145 -6.52 -13.31 -4.89
C GLU A 145 -5.73 -13.72 -6.14
N GLU A 146 -5.49 -12.79 -7.09
CA GLU A 146 -4.72 -13.14 -8.28
C GLU A 146 -3.30 -13.60 -7.95
N GLU A 147 -2.77 -14.46 -8.82
CA GLU A 147 -1.44 -15.01 -8.64
C GLU A 147 -0.38 -14.03 -9.14
N PHE A 148 0.49 -13.59 -8.24
CA PHE A 148 1.68 -12.83 -8.59
C PHE A 148 2.86 -13.21 -7.71
N LYS A 149 4.07 -12.91 -8.20
CA LYS A 149 5.34 -13.20 -7.52
C LYS A 149 5.90 -11.93 -6.91
N LEU A 150 6.29 -12.00 -5.64
CA LEU A 150 7.04 -10.94 -4.98
C LEU A 150 8.44 -10.84 -5.62
N LYS A 151 8.87 -9.62 -5.90
CA LYS A 151 10.26 -9.34 -6.31
C LYS A 151 11.23 -9.67 -5.18
N SER A 152 10.88 -9.26 -3.96
CA SER A 152 11.65 -9.55 -2.75
C SER A 152 10.82 -9.34 -1.49
N ILE A 153 11.35 -9.83 -0.37
CA ILE A 153 10.87 -9.53 0.98
C ILE A 153 12.02 -8.83 1.70
N LEU A 154 11.84 -7.57 2.10
CA LEU A 154 12.86 -6.76 2.74
C LEU A 154 12.50 -6.53 4.20
N LYS A 155 13.45 -6.83 5.09
CA LYS A 155 13.32 -6.54 6.53
C LYS A 155 13.81 -5.14 6.82
N ILE A 156 12.98 -4.34 7.47
CA ILE A 156 13.22 -2.91 7.68
C ILE A 156 13.14 -2.60 9.17
N ASN A 157 14.13 -1.88 9.70
CA ASN A 157 14.07 -1.40 11.07
C ASN A 157 13.16 -0.16 11.15
N SER A 158 12.06 -0.23 11.89
CA SER A 158 11.06 0.85 11.95
C SER A 158 11.53 2.12 12.67
N ASN A 159 12.61 2.04 13.44
CA ASN A 159 13.16 3.18 14.19
C ASN A 159 14.05 4.08 13.33
N HIS A 160 14.50 3.60 12.16
CA HIS A 160 15.46 4.30 11.30
C HIS A 160 15.00 4.31 9.84
N LEU A 161 13.87 4.97 9.58
CA LEU A 161 13.36 5.19 8.23
C LEU A 161 13.73 6.58 7.71
N PRO A 162 14.28 6.69 6.48
CA PRO A 162 14.42 8.01 5.85
C PRO A 162 13.03 8.58 5.55
N ASN A 163 12.89 9.91 5.60
CA ASN A 163 11.61 10.59 5.36
C ASN A 163 10.98 10.25 4.00
N SER A 164 11.79 9.88 3.01
CA SER A 164 11.34 9.51 1.67
C SER A 164 10.98 8.03 1.50
N PHE A 165 11.19 7.19 2.52
CA PHE A 165 11.10 5.73 2.41
C PHE A 165 9.79 5.27 1.75
N PHE A 166 8.67 5.74 2.28
CA PHE A 166 7.33 5.36 1.81
C PHE A 166 7.06 5.84 0.37
N GLU A 167 7.57 7.01 -0.03
CA GLU A 167 7.45 7.51 -1.42
C GLU A 167 8.28 6.68 -2.41
N GLU A 168 9.29 5.97 -1.91
CA GLU A 168 10.29 5.18 -2.65
C GLU A 168 10.03 3.67 -2.56
N MET A 169 8.88 3.25 -2.01
CA MET A 169 8.48 1.84 -2.04
C MET A 169 8.25 1.37 -3.48
N GLU A 170 8.75 0.20 -3.80
CA GLU A 170 8.53 -0.43 -5.10
C GLU A 170 7.32 -1.36 -5.07
N ASN A 171 6.69 -1.51 -6.23
CA ASN A 171 5.67 -2.53 -6.41
C ASN A 171 6.28 -3.92 -6.25
N ASP A 172 5.48 -4.83 -5.70
CA ASP A 172 5.77 -6.26 -5.58
C ASP A 172 6.90 -6.59 -4.58
N ILE A 173 7.34 -5.61 -3.78
CA ILE A 173 8.23 -5.83 -2.65
C ILE A 173 7.41 -5.81 -1.36
N LEU A 174 7.52 -6.88 -0.57
CA LEU A 174 6.95 -6.91 0.78
C LEU A 174 7.97 -6.32 1.75
N TYR A 175 7.66 -5.15 2.31
CA TYR A 175 8.49 -4.48 3.31
C TYR A 175 8.02 -4.92 4.71
N LEU A 176 8.76 -5.84 5.34
CA LEU A 176 8.53 -6.31 6.71
C LEU A 176 9.25 -5.40 7.69
N PHE A 177 8.51 -4.46 8.27
CA PHE A 177 8.98 -3.62 9.36
C PHE A 177 9.13 -4.45 10.64
N GLN A 178 10.22 -4.22 11.35
CA GLN A 178 10.56 -4.88 12.61
C GLN A 178 10.85 -3.82 13.68
N LYS A 179 10.43 -4.12 14.91
CA LYS A 179 10.61 -3.28 16.11
C LYS A 179 12.08 -2.97 16.42
#